data_AF-G0QZL8-F1
#
_entry.id   AF-G0QZL8-F1
#
_cell.length_a   1.000
_cell.length_b   1.000
_cell.length_c   1.000
_cell.angle_alpha   90.00
_cell.angle_beta   90.00
_cell.angle_gamma   90.00
#
_symmetry.space_group_name_H-M   'P 1'
#
loop_
_entity.id
_entity.type
_entity.pdbx_description
1 polymer ?
#
loop_
_entity_poly.entity_id
_entity_poly.type
_entity_poly.pdbx_seq_one_letter_code
_entity_poly.pdbx_strand_id
1 'polypeptide(L)'
;MSRSFDNWIIILVIIFTIIVFVYFAIDTRDNKYNKEIQSVIKVFQYIELVILFIFQIEIFLKMYTFSIQVYFKDKWLLVDMIIMVASIVILVLDIVLNDSQFTTISKILRGIFRFMRLFLVFRKVSQFKVIQITSSNSSVKTSMERILEIMNNIKKNVDDIILIKQIDWCIKQIENNKIYDPIFEDTEAAKWVNIYANTEQNSKKKKQQTVLDKQLKNQLNSNAQKAEDQKTQLVNLQYQSMKVPEEFLKYFETIDNIDFQVFKYYQELKKNNLAYLLIYLFNRYDINNTAKIDPNHLWNWSNHISAGYKNNPYHNNVHAFDVTQTVHFFIQSCEFIQVAELNSLEIGIMYIAAAGHDYEHPGFNNPFLVNSKGELAISYNDKSPLENHHSFSVFYLMTKDNSNLFTNFSKEDKKKSRERIINMILHTDNAVHFSDLAMLKGRQQAQDFNPKNKDKDICMNALLHAADISNPYKPWDICKVWTQKVMQEFWNQGDEEKERNLPVSYLCDRYTTNTAKCQIGFIDFVVFPLYDTINKFIPKLDLGNFALNKKKWTELIDFYEEDLKMKIEQLEKAEKNLQNSKAQQ
;
A
#
# COMPACT_ATOMS: atom_id res chain seq x y z
N MET A 1 24.37 25.39 8.70
CA MET A 1 24.60 26.83 8.94
C MET A 1 23.25 27.50 9.10
N SER A 2 23.07 28.49 10.00
CA SER A 2 21.77 29.13 10.22
C SER A 2 21.53 30.27 9.23
N ARG A 3 20.25 30.56 8.90
CA ARG A 3 19.88 31.72 8.04
C ARG A 3 20.39 33.05 8.61
N SER A 4 20.47 33.16 9.94
CA SER A 4 21.03 34.33 10.63
C SER A 4 22.52 34.53 10.31
N PHE A 5 23.32 33.45 10.35
CA PHE A 5 24.74 33.52 9.98
C PHE A 5 24.94 33.93 8.52
N ASP A 6 24.17 33.35 7.60
CA ASP A 6 24.25 33.70 6.18
C ASP A 6 23.89 35.17 5.92
N ASN A 7 22.85 35.69 6.58
CA ASN A 7 22.48 37.11 6.49
C ASN A 7 23.59 38.03 7.05
N TRP A 8 24.23 37.64 8.16
CA TRP A 8 25.36 38.37 8.74
C TRP A 8 26.55 38.47 7.79
N ILE A 9 26.91 37.38 7.10
CA ILE A 9 27.96 37.39 6.07
C ILE A 9 27.58 38.32 4.91
N ILE A 10 26.34 38.26 4.43
CA ILE A 10 25.85 39.12 3.34
C ILE A 10 25.98 40.60 3.70
N ILE A 11 25.55 40.97 4.91
CA ILE A 11 25.71 42.33 5.46
C ILE A 11 27.20 42.72 5.55
N LEU A 12 28.06 41.81 6.04
CA LEU A 12 29.50 42.06 6.15
C LEU A 12 30.16 42.28 4.78
N VAL A 13 29.78 41.54 3.73
CA VAL A 13 30.29 41.74 2.35
C VAL A 13 29.84 43.10 1.78
N ILE A 14 28.61 43.53 2.07
CA ILE A 14 28.10 44.85 1.65
C ILE A 14 28.87 45.97 2.36
N ILE A 15 28.99 45.90 3.70
CA ILE A 15 29.75 46.88 4.50
C ILE A 15 31.21 46.95 4.04
N PHE A 16 31.85 45.81 3.83
CA PHE A 16 33.23 45.72 3.34
C PHE A 16 33.39 46.34 1.94
N THR A 17 32.41 46.17 1.06
CA THR A 17 32.40 46.81 -0.27
C THR A 17 32.33 48.35 -0.13
N ILE A 18 31.48 48.87 0.76
CA ILE A 18 31.36 50.32 1.01
C ILE A 18 32.67 50.90 1.57
N ILE A 19 33.28 50.24 2.56
CA ILE A 19 34.58 50.62 3.14
C ILE A 19 35.66 50.79 2.06
N VAL A 20 35.60 50.00 1.01
CA VAL A 20 36.60 49.99 -0.07
C VAL A 20 36.38 51.11 -1.07
N PHE A 21 35.13 51.46 -1.39
CA PHE A 21 34.85 52.67 -2.16
C PHE A 21 35.28 53.94 -1.40
N VAL A 22 35.08 53.97 -0.07
CA VAL A 22 35.59 55.05 0.78
C VAL A 22 37.12 55.11 0.77
N TYR A 23 37.80 53.96 0.88
CA TYR A 23 39.26 53.87 0.76
C TYR A 23 39.78 54.42 -0.57
N PHE A 24 39.21 54.00 -1.69
CA PHE A 24 39.59 54.50 -3.03
C PHE A 24 39.30 55.99 -3.23
N ALA A 25 38.24 56.53 -2.61
CA ALA A 25 37.92 57.95 -2.67
C ALA A 25 38.89 58.83 -1.85
N ILE A 26 39.51 58.26 -0.80
CA ILE A 26 40.48 58.96 0.07
C ILE A 26 41.92 58.85 -0.50
N ASP A 27 42.27 57.74 -1.14
CA ASP A 27 43.58 57.42 -1.70
C ASP A 27 43.87 58.12 -3.05
N THR A 28 43.75 59.45 -3.08
CA THR A 28 44.00 60.28 -4.28
C THR A 28 45.46 60.77 -4.35
N ARG A 29 45.89 61.22 -5.54
CA ARG A 29 47.25 61.75 -5.75
C ARG A 29 47.58 62.95 -4.86
N ASP A 30 46.60 63.81 -4.60
CA ASP A 30 46.76 65.03 -3.79
C ASP A 30 46.94 64.69 -2.30
N ASN A 31 46.32 63.60 -1.84
CA ASN A 31 46.41 63.11 -0.46
C ASN A 31 47.69 62.30 -0.15
N LYS A 32 48.57 62.10 -1.14
CA LYS A 32 49.78 61.25 -1.01
C LYS A 32 50.79 61.77 0.01
N TYR A 33 50.80 63.09 0.28
CA TYR A 33 51.76 63.73 1.20
C TYR A 33 51.15 64.13 2.56
N ASN A 34 49.85 63.93 2.77
CA ASN A 34 49.20 64.22 4.05
C ASN A 34 49.41 63.06 5.04
N LYS A 35 50.21 63.27 6.09
CA LYS A 35 50.55 62.26 7.10
C LYS A 35 49.34 61.70 7.87
N GLU A 36 48.31 62.50 8.09
CA GLU A 36 47.09 62.06 8.79
C GLU A 36 46.29 61.12 7.90
N ILE A 37 46.11 61.47 6.62
CA ILE A 37 45.40 60.63 5.64
C ILE A 37 46.16 59.32 5.41
N GLN A 38 47.50 59.34 5.32
CA GLN A 38 48.31 58.13 5.22
C GLN A 38 48.21 57.23 6.47
N SER A 39 47.95 57.81 7.64
CA SER A 39 47.70 57.02 8.88
C SER A 39 46.32 56.37 8.85
N VAL A 40 45.29 57.09 8.39
CA VAL A 40 43.93 56.54 8.17
C VAL A 40 43.94 55.42 7.12
N ILE A 41 44.68 55.58 6.02
CA ILE A 41 44.86 54.56 4.97
C ILE A 41 45.45 53.26 5.54
N LYS A 42 46.41 53.34 6.46
CA LYS A 42 46.96 52.15 7.15
C LYS A 42 45.92 51.47 8.04
N VAL A 43 45.11 52.24 8.78
CA VAL A 43 44.02 51.68 9.60
C VAL A 43 43.02 50.90 8.74
N PHE A 44 42.66 51.42 7.56
CA PHE A 44 41.80 50.70 6.61
C PHE A 44 42.42 49.38 6.11
N GLN A 45 43.74 49.31 5.88
CA GLN A 45 44.41 48.06 5.50
C GLN A 45 44.34 46.99 6.60
N TYR A 46 44.45 47.37 7.88
CA TYR A 46 44.26 46.43 8.99
C TYR A 46 42.81 45.98 9.14
N ILE A 47 41.83 46.89 8.98
CA ILE A 47 40.40 46.54 8.98
C ILE A 47 40.08 45.56 7.85
N GLU A 48 40.64 45.79 6.66
CA GLU A 48 40.54 44.87 5.53
C GLU A 48 41.09 43.48 5.87
N LEU A 49 42.29 43.41 6.46
CA LEU A 49 42.91 42.13 6.83
C LEU A 49 42.04 41.34 7.84
N VAL A 50 41.47 42.01 8.85
CA VAL A 50 40.56 41.39 9.83
C VAL A 50 39.29 40.86 9.16
N ILE A 51 38.70 41.64 8.25
CA ILE A 51 37.49 41.21 7.52
C ILE A 51 37.79 40.01 6.60
N LEU A 52 38.93 40.03 5.89
CA LEU A 52 39.35 38.89 5.07
C LEU A 52 39.59 37.62 5.92
N PHE A 53 40.11 37.77 7.14
CA PHE A 53 40.28 36.66 8.08
C PHE A 53 38.95 36.07 8.58
N ILE A 54 37.94 36.91 8.85
CA ILE A 54 36.57 36.46 9.19
C ILE A 54 35.98 35.61 8.04
N PHE A 55 36.19 36.03 6.79
CA PHE A 55 35.76 35.26 5.61
C PHE A 55 36.57 33.98 5.38
N GLN A 56 37.83 33.92 5.82
CA GLN A 56 38.58 32.65 5.83
C GLN A 56 38.00 31.66 6.86
N ILE A 57 37.60 32.15 8.05
CA ILE A 57 36.87 31.35 9.05
C ILE A 57 35.53 30.87 8.49
N GLU A 58 34.80 31.72 7.77
CA GLU A 58 33.55 31.36 7.08
C GLU A 58 33.74 30.16 6.13
N ILE A 59 34.80 30.16 5.32
CA ILE A 59 35.16 29.05 4.42
C ILE A 59 35.43 27.77 5.21
N PHE A 60 36.26 27.84 6.27
CA PHE A 60 36.55 26.67 7.11
C PHE A 60 35.29 26.10 7.79
N LEU A 61 34.40 26.96 8.31
CA LEU A 61 33.13 26.53 8.89
C LEU A 61 32.20 25.86 7.86
N LYS A 62 32.18 26.34 6.62
CA LYS A 62 31.46 25.69 5.51
C LYS A 62 32.07 24.33 5.17
N MET A 63 33.39 24.24 5.01
CA MET A 63 34.10 22.98 4.72
C MET A 63 33.89 21.93 5.82
N TYR A 64 33.85 22.35 7.08
CA TYR A 64 33.50 21.49 8.21
C TYR A 64 32.03 21.04 8.17
N THR A 65 31.09 21.97 7.95
CA THR A 65 29.65 21.69 7.96
C THR A 65 29.18 20.81 6.80
N PHE A 66 29.68 21.06 5.59
CA PHE A 66 29.24 20.35 4.38
C PHE A 66 30.09 19.12 4.04
N SER A 67 31.18 18.89 4.77
CA SER A 67 32.34 18.07 4.38
C SER A 67 33.13 18.64 3.20
N ILE A 68 34.45 18.39 3.21
CA ILE A 68 35.41 18.86 2.22
C ILE A 68 35.02 18.39 0.80
N GLN A 69 34.59 17.14 0.64
CA GLN A 69 34.28 16.55 -0.65
C GLN A 69 33.04 17.17 -1.32
N VAL A 70 32.08 17.68 -0.55
CA VAL A 70 30.90 18.38 -1.09
C VAL A 70 31.24 19.84 -1.38
N TYR A 71 32.02 20.50 -0.51
CA TYR A 71 32.45 21.88 -0.71
C TYR A 71 33.15 22.08 -2.06
N PHE A 72 34.10 21.20 -2.41
CA PHE A 72 34.84 21.27 -3.68
C PHE A 72 34.03 20.85 -4.93
N LYS A 73 32.82 20.31 -4.79
CA LYS A 73 31.93 20.01 -5.93
C LYS A 73 31.15 21.23 -6.41
N ASP A 74 30.87 22.20 -5.54
CA ASP A 74 30.26 23.47 -5.96
C ASP A 74 31.33 24.39 -6.55
N LYS A 75 31.28 24.55 -7.87
CA LYS A 75 32.19 25.43 -8.64
C LYS A 75 32.21 26.87 -8.10
N TRP A 76 31.13 27.34 -7.48
CA TRP A 76 31.03 28.71 -6.97
C TRP A 76 31.60 28.88 -5.57
N LEU A 77 31.52 27.86 -4.71
CA LEU A 77 32.24 27.84 -3.43
C LEU A 77 33.75 27.76 -3.66
N LEU A 78 34.18 26.98 -4.67
CA LEU A 78 35.57 26.97 -5.12
C LEU A 78 36.03 28.35 -5.64
N VAL A 79 35.21 29.04 -6.45
CA VAL A 79 35.53 30.40 -6.92
C VAL A 79 35.58 31.40 -5.76
N ASP A 80 34.65 31.37 -4.80
CA ASP A 80 34.68 32.20 -3.59
C ASP A 80 35.96 31.99 -2.77
N MET A 81 36.36 30.72 -2.58
CA MET A 81 37.60 30.35 -1.90
C MET A 81 38.85 30.89 -2.62
N ILE A 82 38.94 30.72 -3.95
CA ILE A 82 40.08 31.20 -4.74
C ILE A 82 40.19 32.73 -4.65
N ILE A 83 39.08 33.45 -4.80
CA ILE A 83 39.01 34.91 -4.68
C ILE A 83 39.48 35.37 -3.29
N MET A 84 39.04 34.68 -2.23
CA MET A 84 39.40 35.01 -0.85
C MET A 84 40.88 34.78 -0.55
N VAL A 85 41.42 33.61 -0.92
CA VAL A 85 42.84 33.28 -0.71
C VAL A 85 43.73 34.23 -1.51
N ALA A 86 43.40 34.49 -2.79
CA ALA A 86 44.16 35.42 -3.62
C ALA A 86 44.12 36.86 -3.06
N SER A 87 42.98 37.31 -2.52
CA SER A 87 42.87 38.64 -1.89
C SER A 87 43.78 38.79 -0.67
N ILE A 88 43.88 37.76 0.17
CA ILE A 88 44.78 37.75 1.34
C ILE A 88 46.24 37.76 0.89
N VAL A 89 46.63 36.90 -0.04
CA VAL A 89 48.02 36.81 -0.55
C VAL A 89 48.47 38.15 -1.15
N ILE A 90 47.63 38.78 -1.98
CA ILE A 90 47.94 40.08 -2.60
C ILE A 90 48.09 41.17 -1.53
N LEU A 91 47.23 41.21 -0.51
CA LEU A 91 47.33 42.18 0.58
C LEU A 91 48.61 42.01 1.41
N VAL A 92 48.97 40.76 1.74
CA VAL A 92 50.20 40.47 2.50
C VAL A 92 51.44 40.85 1.70
N LEU A 93 51.49 40.51 0.40
CA LEU A 93 52.58 40.92 -0.49
C LEU A 93 52.71 42.45 -0.61
N ASP A 94 51.59 43.17 -0.65
CA ASP A 94 51.56 44.64 -0.72
C ASP A 94 52.20 45.27 0.53
N ILE A 95 51.84 44.76 1.71
CA ILE A 95 52.40 45.21 3.00
C ILE A 95 53.90 44.87 3.12
N VAL A 96 54.32 43.69 2.65
CA VAL A 96 55.70 43.20 2.79
C VAL A 96 56.66 43.83 1.77
N LEU A 97 56.24 43.96 0.50
CA LEU A 97 57.09 44.51 -0.56
C LEU A 97 57.17 46.04 -0.47
N ASN A 98 56.10 46.71 -0.04
CA ASN A 98 56.01 48.17 0.12
C ASN A 98 56.45 48.95 -1.15
N ASP A 99 56.28 48.34 -2.34
CA ASP A 99 56.62 48.93 -3.64
C ASP A 99 55.43 49.71 -4.22
N SER A 100 55.68 50.95 -4.63
CA SER A 100 54.62 51.86 -5.06
C SER A 100 53.90 51.47 -6.36
N GLN A 101 54.54 50.71 -7.25
CA GLN A 101 53.88 50.20 -8.46
C GLN A 101 53.04 48.97 -8.12
N PHE A 102 53.60 48.03 -7.35
CA PHE A 102 52.89 46.86 -6.86
C PHE A 102 51.65 47.23 -6.04
N THR A 103 51.75 48.21 -5.13
CA THR A 103 50.61 48.70 -4.34
C THR A 103 49.46 49.21 -5.22
N THR A 104 49.77 49.87 -6.34
CA THR A 104 48.75 50.38 -7.26
C THR A 104 48.01 49.22 -7.96
N ILE A 105 48.74 48.20 -8.41
CA ILE A 105 48.18 47.00 -9.07
C ILE A 105 47.40 46.14 -8.07
N SER A 106 47.97 45.92 -6.88
CA SER A 106 47.36 45.22 -5.75
C SER A 106 45.98 45.78 -5.39
N LYS A 107 45.86 47.11 -5.25
CA LYS A 107 44.59 47.80 -4.97
C LYS A 107 43.53 47.47 -6.03
N ILE A 108 43.88 47.57 -7.31
CA ILE A 108 42.95 47.31 -8.43
C ILE A 108 42.48 45.85 -8.42
N LEU A 109 43.40 44.88 -8.30
CA LEU A 109 43.07 43.45 -8.25
C LEU A 109 42.19 43.11 -7.05
N ARG A 110 42.52 43.62 -5.86
CA ARG A 110 41.69 43.45 -4.65
C ARG A 110 40.32 44.13 -4.77
N GLY A 111 40.19 45.19 -5.57
CA GLY A 111 38.90 45.81 -5.91
C GLY A 111 38.03 44.89 -6.78
N ILE A 112 38.61 44.32 -7.84
CA ILE A 112 37.93 43.38 -8.76
C ILE A 112 37.44 42.14 -8.00
N PHE A 113 38.30 41.53 -7.18
CA PHE A 113 37.96 40.35 -6.39
C PHE A 113 36.79 40.59 -5.41
N ARG A 114 36.72 41.78 -4.79
CA ARG A 114 35.57 42.17 -3.96
C ARG A 114 34.28 42.33 -4.75
N PHE A 115 34.35 42.95 -5.94
CA PHE A 115 33.18 43.08 -6.82
C PHE A 115 32.67 41.71 -7.29
N MET A 116 33.56 40.78 -7.65
CA MET A 116 33.19 39.40 -7.96
C MET A 116 32.50 38.72 -6.77
N ARG A 117 32.99 38.93 -5.54
CA ARG A 117 32.37 38.36 -4.33
C ARG A 117 30.99 38.92 -4.02
N LEU A 118 30.76 40.21 -4.27
CA LEU A 118 29.43 40.83 -4.19
C LEU A 118 28.44 40.17 -5.17
N PHE A 119 28.88 39.83 -6.39
CA PHE A 119 28.06 39.10 -7.37
C PHE A 119 27.70 37.68 -6.88
N LEU A 120 28.64 36.96 -6.26
CA LEU A 120 28.37 35.65 -5.63
C LEU A 120 27.32 35.74 -4.52
N VAL A 121 27.36 36.82 -3.72
CA VAL A 121 26.37 37.13 -2.69
C VAL A 121 24.98 37.42 -3.28
N PHE A 122 24.88 38.26 -4.32
CA PHE A 122 23.59 38.52 -4.97
C PHE A 122 22.96 37.25 -5.55
N ARG A 123 23.76 36.33 -6.09
CA ARG A 123 23.29 35.02 -6.53
C ARG A 123 22.71 34.19 -5.38
N LYS A 124 23.39 34.14 -4.23
CA LYS A 124 22.88 33.45 -3.02
C LYS A 124 21.58 34.07 -2.50
N VAL A 125 21.45 35.41 -2.57
CA VAL A 125 20.19 36.11 -2.24
C VAL A 125 19.06 35.73 -3.21
N SER A 126 19.35 35.57 -4.50
CA SER A 126 18.34 35.17 -5.50
C SER A 126 17.84 33.72 -5.34
N GLN A 127 18.61 32.84 -4.69
CA GLN A 127 18.19 31.49 -4.31
C GLN A 127 17.24 31.48 -3.10
N PHE A 128 17.18 32.55 -2.30
CA PHE A 128 16.22 32.68 -1.19
C PHE A 128 14.82 33.11 -1.62
N LYS A 129 14.46 32.97 -2.90
CA LYS A 129 13.07 33.12 -3.34
C LYS A 129 12.19 32.14 -2.55
N VAL A 130 11.33 32.70 -1.70
CA VAL A 130 10.21 31.96 -1.11
C VAL A 130 9.48 31.25 -2.24
N ILE A 131 9.22 29.95 -2.10
CA ILE A 131 8.39 29.20 -3.05
C ILE A 131 6.97 29.77 -2.96
N GLN A 132 6.72 30.84 -3.71
CA GLN A 132 5.38 31.38 -3.90
C GLN A 132 4.63 30.38 -4.76
N ILE A 133 3.84 29.53 -4.10
CA ILE A 133 2.85 28.69 -4.77
C ILE A 133 1.75 29.65 -5.27
N THR A 134 1.96 30.23 -6.45
CA THR A 134 0.99 31.08 -7.12
C THR A 134 -0.25 30.26 -7.46
N SER A 135 -1.27 30.30 -6.60
CA SER A 135 -2.58 29.78 -6.93
C SER A 135 -3.20 30.62 -8.04
N SER A 136 -3.29 30.07 -9.24
CA SER A 136 -4.21 30.58 -10.26
C SER A 136 -5.63 30.54 -9.69
N ASN A 137 -6.26 31.70 -9.48
CA ASN A 137 -7.60 31.84 -8.87
C ASN A 137 -8.76 31.40 -9.80
N SER A 138 -8.53 30.40 -10.65
CA SER A 138 -9.53 29.87 -11.58
C SER A 138 -9.31 28.37 -11.85
N SER A 139 -10.42 27.69 -12.16
CA SER A 139 -10.63 26.23 -12.27
C SER A 139 -10.69 25.45 -10.94
N VAL A 140 -11.65 24.51 -10.89
CA VAL A 140 -11.72 23.47 -9.86
C VAL A 140 -10.61 22.47 -10.16
N LYS A 141 -9.51 22.56 -9.41
CA LYS A 141 -8.40 21.60 -9.48
C LYS A 141 -8.66 20.42 -8.57
N THR A 142 -8.41 19.22 -9.07
CA THR A 142 -8.32 17.99 -8.27
C THR A 142 -7.12 18.04 -7.32
N SER A 143 -7.14 17.22 -6.27
CA SER A 143 -5.99 17.04 -5.38
C SER A 143 -4.73 16.60 -6.14
N MET A 144 -4.89 15.75 -7.17
CA MET A 144 -3.79 15.29 -8.02
C MET A 144 -3.14 16.45 -8.79
N GLU A 145 -3.93 17.28 -9.49
CA GLU A 145 -3.42 18.45 -10.21
C GLU A 145 -2.72 19.43 -9.26
N ARG A 146 -3.25 19.62 -8.06
CA ARG A 146 -2.64 20.51 -7.05
C ARG A 146 -1.31 19.96 -6.52
N ILE A 147 -1.20 18.64 -6.32
CA ILE A 147 0.07 18.00 -5.95
C ILE A 147 1.07 18.13 -7.10
N LEU A 148 0.69 17.80 -8.34
CA LEU A 148 1.55 17.93 -9.52
C LEU A 148 2.05 19.38 -9.72
N GLU A 149 1.19 20.38 -9.52
CA GLU A 149 1.56 21.79 -9.54
C GLU A 149 2.62 22.12 -8.47
N ILE A 150 2.43 21.65 -7.23
CA ILE A 150 3.39 21.84 -6.14
C ILE A 150 4.72 21.15 -6.44
N MET A 151 4.72 19.89 -6.89
CA MET A 151 5.94 19.14 -7.20
C MET A 151 6.73 19.78 -8.36
N ASN A 152 6.05 20.20 -9.42
CA ASN A 152 6.67 20.93 -10.52
C ASN A 152 7.24 22.29 -10.08
N ASN A 153 6.58 22.98 -9.14
CA ASN A 153 7.11 24.23 -8.57
C ASN A 153 8.32 23.99 -7.66
N ILE A 154 8.37 22.91 -6.87
CA ILE A 154 9.57 22.53 -6.10
C ILE A 154 10.72 22.20 -7.06
N LYS A 155 10.48 21.38 -8.10
CA LYS A 155 11.47 21.03 -9.13
C LYS A 155 12.13 22.26 -9.76
N LYS A 156 11.35 23.31 -10.06
CA LYS A 156 11.84 24.56 -10.66
C LYS A 156 12.67 25.45 -9.73
N ASN A 157 12.64 25.21 -8.42
CA ASN A 157 13.28 26.05 -7.40
C ASN A 157 14.35 25.30 -6.57
N VAL A 158 14.83 24.16 -7.05
CA VAL A 158 15.91 23.37 -6.42
C VAL A 158 17.02 23.13 -7.43
N ASP A 159 18.27 23.42 -7.02
CA ASP A 159 19.47 23.24 -7.85
C ASP A 159 20.12 21.84 -7.68
N ASP A 160 19.60 20.98 -6.79
CA ASP A 160 20.11 19.62 -6.53
C ASP A 160 19.61 18.61 -7.57
N ILE A 161 20.54 18.09 -8.37
CA ILE A 161 20.28 17.11 -9.45
C ILE A 161 19.68 15.79 -8.92
N ILE A 162 20.02 15.36 -7.70
CA ILE A 162 19.48 14.13 -7.10
C ILE A 162 18.03 14.37 -6.70
N LEU A 163 17.74 15.50 -6.05
CA LEU A 163 16.37 15.83 -5.65
C LEU A 163 15.46 16.07 -6.87
N ILE A 164 15.97 16.72 -7.93
CA ILE A 164 15.25 16.86 -9.21
C ILE A 164 14.83 15.49 -9.76
N LYS A 165 15.74 14.50 -9.79
CA LYS A 165 15.44 13.14 -10.24
C LYS A 165 14.40 12.43 -9.38
N GLN A 166 14.45 12.62 -8.06
CA GLN A 166 13.44 12.06 -7.14
C GLN A 166 12.07 12.70 -7.33
N ILE A 167 12.00 14.02 -7.50
CA ILE A 167 10.75 14.74 -7.79
C ILE A 167 10.17 14.29 -9.14
N ASP A 168 11.00 14.11 -10.17
CA ASP A 168 10.57 13.59 -11.48
C ASP A 168 10.03 12.16 -11.41
N TRP A 169 10.66 11.30 -10.60
CA TRP A 169 10.13 9.96 -10.35
C TRP A 169 8.75 10.02 -9.68
N CYS A 170 8.56 10.85 -8.66
CA CYS A 170 7.27 11.02 -7.99
C CYS A 170 6.18 11.56 -8.93
N ILE A 171 6.49 12.61 -9.70
CA ILE A 171 5.58 13.16 -10.74
C ILE A 171 5.14 12.04 -11.69
N LYS A 172 6.09 11.23 -12.16
CA LYS A 172 5.80 10.09 -13.05
C LYS A 172 4.89 9.04 -12.40
N GLN A 173 5.03 8.73 -11.11
CA GLN A 173 4.11 7.79 -10.46
C GLN A 173 2.69 8.36 -10.36
N ILE A 174 2.56 9.65 -10.06
CA ILE A 174 1.27 10.33 -9.97
C ILE A 174 0.59 10.38 -11.36
N GLU A 175 1.30 10.82 -12.40
CA GLU A 175 0.78 10.91 -13.78
C GLU A 175 0.33 9.55 -14.35
N ASN A 176 1.01 8.45 -13.96
CA ASN A 176 0.63 7.10 -14.39
C ASN A 176 -0.41 6.42 -13.47
N ASN A 177 -0.91 7.12 -12.44
CA ASN A 177 -1.83 6.58 -11.43
C ASN A 177 -1.27 5.34 -10.68
N LYS A 178 0.03 5.38 -10.36
CA LYS A 178 0.81 4.28 -9.73
C LYS A 178 1.17 4.55 -8.26
N ILE A 179 0.45 5.43 -7.58
CA ILE A 179 0.76 5.85 -6.20
C ILE A 179 0.64 4.69 -5.20
N TYR A 180 -0.23 3.73 -5.49
CA TYR A 180 -0.43 2.51 -4.70
C TYR A 180 0.20 1.26 -5.36
N ASP A 181 0.89 1.42 -6.49
CA ASP A 181 1.65 0.32 -7.07
C ASP A 181 2.84 0.01 -6.14
N PRO A 182 3.05 -1.26 -5.77
CA PRO A 182 4.17 -1.63 -4.92
C PRO A 182 5.52 -1.49 -5.66
N ILE A 183 6.58 -1.20 -4.90
CA ILE A 183 7.93 -0.98 -5.41
C ILE A 183 8.84 -2.10 -4.89
N PHE A 184 9.56 -2.76 -5.80
CA PHE A 184 10.49 -3.84 -5.46
C PHE A 184 11.89 -3.55 -5.96
N GLU A 185 12.86 -3.76 -5.07
CA GLU A 185 14.28 -3.87 -5.41
C GLU A 185 14.71 -5.33 -5.56
N ASP A 186 13.89 -6.28 -5.08
CA ASP A 186 14.09 -7.73 -5.15
C ASP A 186 13.32 -8.37 -6.31
N THR A 187 14.02 -9.19 -7.08
CA THR A 187 13.49 -9.96 -8.21
C THR A 187 12.50 -11.06 -7.81
N GLU A 188 12.60 -11.67 -6.63
CA GLU A 188 11.64 -12.70 -6.19
C GLU A 188 10.32 -12.07 -5.76
N ALA A 189 10.37 -10.95 -5.01
CA ALA A 189 9.18 -10.19 -4.65
C ALA A 189 8.40 -9.72 -5.90
N ALA A 190 9.10 -9.31 -6.96
CA ALA A 190 8.50 -8.95 -8.24
C ALA A 190 7.76 -10.11 -8.92
N LYS A 191 8.23 -11.37 -8.80
CA LYS A 191 7.49 -12.54 -9.30
C LYS A 191 6.17 -12.71 -8.56
N TRP A 192 6.19 -12.65 -7.22
CA TRP A 192 4.98 -12.74 -6.41
C TRP A 192 3.96 -11.67 -6.81
N VAL A 193 4.40 -10.45 -7.09
CA VAL A 193 3.48 -9.39 -7.51
C VAL A 193 2.89 -9.61 -8.88
N ASN A 194 3.63 -10.18 -9.84
CA ASN A 194 3.05 -10.50 -11.14
C ASN A 194 1.98 -11.61 -11.08
N ILE A 195 2.04 -12.53 -10.11
CA ILE A 195 0.97 -13.52 -9.84
C ILE A 195 -0.29 -12.81 -9.35
N TYR A 196 -0.14 -11.91 -8.38
CA TYR A 196 -1.26 -11.25 -7.70
C TYR A 196 -1.80 -10.10 -8.55
N ALA A 197 -0.99 -9.07 -8.80
CA ALA A 197 -1.38 -7.82 -9.47
C ALA A 197 -1.62 -7.91 -11.00
N ASN A 198 -1.38 -9.08 -11.63
CA ASN A 198 -1.75 -9.36 -13.03
C ASN A 198 -1.22 -8.30 -14.04
N THR A 199 -0.02 -7.79 -13.78
CA THR A 199 0.42 -6.46 -14.25
C THR A 199 0.75 -6.32 -15.74
N GLU A 200 0.79 -7.40 -16.51
CA GLU A 200 1.27 -7.37 -17.91
C GLU A 200 0.18 -7.23 -19.00
N GLN A 201 -1.12 -7.42 -18.70
CA GLN A 201 -2.18 -7.29 -19.73
C GLN A 201 -3.06 -6.03 -19.64
N ASN A 202 -3.15 -5.36 -18.49
CA ASN A 202 -4.04 -4.20 -18.32
C ASN A 202 -3.49 -2.85 -18.84
N SER A 203 -2.34 -2.83 -19.51
CA SER A 203 -1.72 -1.61 -20.05
C SER A 203 -2.37 -1.07 -21.34
N LYS A 204 -3.33 -1.79 -21.95
CA LYS A 204 -3.99 -1.38 -23.22
C LYS A 204 -5.50 -1.65 -23.28
N LYS A 205 -6.31 -0.95 -22.47
CA LYS A 205 -7.70 -0.51 -22.81
C LYS A 205 -8.34 0.37 -21.72
N LYS A 206 -7.98 1.67 -21.69
CA LYS A 206 -8.82 2.72 -21.06
C LYS A 206 -9.28 3.72 -22.12
N LYS A 207 -10.43 3.45 -22.73
CA LYS A 207 -11.26 4.44 -23.45
C LYS A 207 -12.62 3.86 -23.84
N GLN A 208 -13.61 3.98 -22.94
CA GLN A 208 -14.98 4.45 -23.18
C GLN A 208 -15.85 4.13 -21.96
N GLN A 209 -16.29 5.17 -21.24
CA GLN A 209 -17.40 5.08 -20.28
C GLN A 209 -18.13 6.43 -20.22
N THR A 210 -19.10 6.58 -21.11
CA THR A 210 -20.30 7.43 -21.05
C THR A 210 -21.17 6.89 -22.20
N VAL A 211 -22.40 6.43 -21.98
CA VAL A 211 -23.63 7.20 -21.70
C VAL A 211 -24.71 6.22 -21.18
N LEU A 212 -25.83 6.74 -20.64
CA LEU A 212 -27.00 6.05 -20.02
C LEU A 212 -26.69 5.47 -18.61
N ASP A 213 -27.40 5.78 -17.54
CA ASP A 213 -28.84 6.08 -17.42
C ASP A 213 -29.15 7.25 -16.45
N LYS A 214 -30.14 8.09 -16.82
CA LYS A 214 -30.68 9.11 -15.92
C LYS A 214 -32.15 9.43 -16.19
N GLN A 215 -33.03 8.42 -16.14
CA GLN A 215 -34.48 8.62 -16.05
C GLN A 215 -35.22 7.33 -15.67
N LEU A 216 -35.52 7.11 -14.37
CA LEU A 216 -36.84 6.62 -13.95
C LEU A 216 -37.06 6.65 -12.42
N LYS A 217 -38.33 6.84 -12.06
CA LYS A 217 -38.99 6.67 -10.74
C LYS A 217 -38.81 7.79 -9.71
N ASN A 218 -39.91 8.50 -9.49
CA ASN A 218 -40.18 9.38 -8.36
C ASN A 218 -41.63 9.13 -7.88
N GLN A 219 -41.91 9.40 -6.60
CA GLN A 219 -43.22 9.26 -5.90
C GLN A 219 -43.66 7.79 -5.63
N LEU A 220 -44.28 7.42 -4.50
CA LEU A 220 -45.05 8.17 -3.49
C LEU A 220 -44.69 7.81 -2.01
N ASN A 221 -45.09 8.70 -1.08
CA ASN A 221 -45.19 8.50 0.38
C ASN A 221 -46.64 7.99 0.74
N SER A 222 -47.10 7.67 1.96
CA SER A 222 -46.61 7.79 3.35
C SER A 222 -47.48 6.95 4.32
N ASN A 223 -46.90 6.58 5.47
CA ASN A 223 -47.51 6.47 6.83
C ASN A 223 -48.80 5.65 7.09
N ALA A 224 -48.71 4.69 8.02
CA ALA A 224 -49.47 4.68 9.29
C ALA A 224 -48.79 3.72 10.31
N GLN A 225 -49.10 3.86 11.60
CA GLN A 225 -48.36 3.25 12.72
C GLN A 225 -49.29 2.80 13.87
N LYS A 226 -48.76 2.00 14.82
CA LYS A 226 -49.41 1.37 16.01
C LYS A 226 -50.27 0.14 15.62
N ALA A 227 -50.52 -0.89 16.42
CA ALA A 227 -50.34 -1.16 17.85
C ALA A 227 -50.24 -2.69 18.12
N GLU A 228 -49.75 -3.26 19.24
CA GLU A 228 -48.73 -2.91 20.27
C GLU A 228 -48.41 -4.25 21.05
N ASP A 229 -47.55 -4.25 22.07
CA ASP A 229 -47.55 -5.16 23.26
C ASP A 229 -47.68 -6.71 23.15
N GLN A 230 -47.11 -7.35 22.12
CA GLN A 230 -46.88 -8.81 22.09
C GLN A 230 -45.42 -9.24 22.36
N LYS A 231 -44.56 -8.27 22.73
CA LYS A 231 -43.11 -8.36 22.58
C LYS A 231 -42.37 -9.27 23.58
N THR A 232 -43.05 -9.80 24.61
CA THR A 232 -42.40 -10.51 25.72
C THR A 232 -42.67 -12.02 25.76
N GLN A 233 -43.66 -12.53 25.00
CA GLN A 233 -43.92 -13.98 24.88
C GLN A 233 -43.38 -14.61 23.59
N LEU A 234 -43.23 -13.84 22.51
CA LEU A 234 -42.66 -14.33 21.24
C LEU A 234 -41.17 -14.68 21.33
N VAL A 235 -40.42 -14.02 22.21
CA VAL A 235 -38.96 -14.23 22.39
C VAL A 235 -38.64 -15.67 22.80
N ASN A 236 -39.50 -16.32 23.60
CA ASN A 236 -39.30 -17.72 24.00
C ASN A 236 -39.70 -18.75 22.91
N LEU A 237 -40.46 -18.33 21.88
CA LEU A 237 -40.81 -19.19 20.74
C LEU A 237 -39.77 -19.08 19.59
N GLN A 238 -39.01 -17.98 19.55
CA GLN A 238 -38.02 -17.71 18.50
C GLN A 238 -36.80 -18.64 18.53
N TYR A 239 -36.47 -19.24 19.68
CA TYR A 239 -35.35 -20.18 19.81
C TYR A 239 -35.60 -21.58 19.21
N GLN A 240 -36.86 -21.95 18.91
CA GLN A 240 -37.19 -23.31 18.46
C GLN A 240 -37.17 -23.51 16.93
N SER A 241 -37.09 -22.45 16.12
CA SER A 241 -37.33 -22.53 14.67
C SER A 241 -36.11 -22.90 13.81
N MET A 242 -34.88 -22.79 14.31
CA MET A 242 -33.67 -22.88 13.47
C MET A 242 -32.77 -24.10 13.69
N LYS A 243 -32.98 -24.85 14.78
CA LYS A 243 -32.28 -26.10 15.17
C LYS A 243 -30.88 -26.29 14.55
N VAL A 244 -29.88 -25.56 15.05
CA VAL A 244 -28.52 -26.13 15.09
C VAL A 244 -28.63 -27.37 15.99
N PRO A 245 -28.34 -28.59 15.50
CA PRO A 245 -28.38 -29.79 16.33
C PRO A 245 -27.51 -29.62 17.59
N GLU A 246 -27.99 -30.07 18.75
CA GLU A 246 -27.24 -29.96 20.01
C GLU A 246 -25.86 -30.62 19.90
N GLU A 247 -25.77 -31.73 19.14
CA GLU A 247 -24.52 -32.40 18.79
C GLU A 247 -23.51 -31.53 18.03
N PHE A 248 -23.91 -30.39 17.45
CA PHE A 248 -23.01 -29.47 16.75
C PHE A 248 -22.58 -28.28 17.64
N LEU A 249 -23.34 -27.96 18.69
CA LEU A 249 -22.99 -26.88 19.63
C LEU A 249 -21.65 -27.17 20.33
N LYS A 250 -21.39 -28.42 20.71
CA LYS A 250 -20.10 -28.87 21.29
C LYS A 250 -18.89 -28.62 20.38
N TYR A 251 -19.06 -28.57 19.06
CA TYR A 251 -17.96 -28.21 18.16
C TYR A 251 -17.72 -26.69 18.21
N PHE A 252 -18.80 -25.92 18.23
CA PHE A 252 -18.75 -24.46 18.27
C PHE A 252 -18.30 -23.87 19.61
N GLU A 253 -18.14 -24.66 20.68
CA GLU A 253 -17.48 -24.23 21.93
C GLU A 253 -16.05 -23.69 21.71
N THR A 254 -15.37 -24.15 20.65
CA THR A 254 -14.00 -23.73 20.30
C THR A 254 -13.94 -22.77 19.10
N ILE A 255 -15.09 -22.28 18.63
CA ILE A 255 -15.17 -21.48 17.39
C ILE A 255 -14.42 -20.14 17.47
N ASP A 256 -14.23 -19.61 18.68
CA ASP A 256 -13.47 -18.40 18.97
C ASP A 256 -11.96 -18.56 18.68
N ASN A 257 -11.43 -19.77 18.54
CA ASN A 257 -9.99 -20.02 18.51
C ASN A 257 -9.46 -20.21 17.08
N ILE A 258 -8.24 -19.72 16.80
CA ILE A 258 -7.55 -19.93 15.51
C ILE A 258 -7.15 -21.39 15.26
N ASP A 259 -7.14 -22.23 16.30
CA ASP A 259 -6.85 -23.67 16.24
C ASP A 259 -8.10 -24.55 16.11
N PHE A 260 -9.26 -23.94 15.83
CA PHE A 260 -10.50 -24.64 15.52
C PHE A 260 -10.27 -25.74 14.47
N GLN A 261 -10.63 -26.98 14.81
CA GLN A 261 -10.28 -28.17 14.03
C GLN A 261 -11.22 -28.35 12.83
N VAL A 262 -11.17 -27.41 11.88
CA VAL A 262 -12.12 -27.28 10.76
C VAL A 262 -12.30 -28.58 9.98
N PHE A 263 -11.21 -29.27 9.62
CA PHE A 263 -11.31 -30.53 8.87
C PHE A 263 -11.95 -31.68 9.64
N LYS A 264 -11.71 -31.76 10.96
CA LYS A 264 -12.33 -32.76 11.83
C LYS A 264 -13.83 -32.51 11.91
N TYR A 265 -14.20 -31.30 12.33
CA TYR A 265 -15.60 -30.96 12.52
C TYR A 265 -16.38 -30.90 11.20
N TYR A 266 -15.77 -30.52 10.08
CA TYR A 266 -16.42 -30.59 8.75
C TYR A 266 -16.79 -32.02 8.34
N GLN A 267 -16.01 -33.04 8.71
CA GLN A 267 -16.39 -34.44 8.44
C GLN A 267 -17.58 -34.90 9.29
N GLU A 268 -17.68 -34.40 10.52
CA GLU A 268 -18.78 -34.70 11.45
C GLU A 268 -20.05 -33.88 11.13
N LEU A 269 -19.89 -32.66 10.60
CA LEU A 269 -20.95 -31.77 10.16
C LEU A 269 -21.39 -32.07 8.71
N LYS A 270 -22.63 -32.56 8.56
CA LYS A 270 -23.26 -32.90 7.26
C LYS A 270 -23.34 -31.69 6.29
N LYS A 271 -23.88 -31.90 5.07
CA LYS A 271 -23.93 -30.96 3.91
C LYS A 271 -24.24 -29.47 4.15
N ASN A 272 -24.76 -29.08 5.32
CA ASN A 272 -25.19 -27.72 5.66
C ASN A 272 -24.28 -27.05 6.73
N ASN A 273 -23.02 -27.49 6.85
CA ASN A 273 -22.08 -27.05 7.88
C ASN A 273 -21.86 -25.53 7.96
N LEU A 274 -21.63 -24.84 6.83
CA LEU A 274 -21.56 -23.38 6.76
C LEU A 274 -22.89 -22.73 7.19
N ALA A 275 -24.03 -23.32 6.84
CA ALA A 275 -25.33 -22.80 7.28
C ALA A 275 -25.50 -22.89 8.80
N TYR A 276 -25.11 -24.00 9.43
CA TYR A 276 -25.14 -24.14 10.88
C TYR A 276 -24.22 -23.15 11.60
N LEU A 277 -23.03 -22.87 11.04
CA LEU A 277 -22.12 -21.84 11.56
C LEU A 277 -22.78 -20.46 11.51
N LEU A 278 -23.40 -20.09 10.38
CA LEU A 278 -24.10 -18.82 10.24
C LEU A 278 -25.26 -18.69 11.23
N ILE A 279 -26.09 -19.72 11.40
CA ILE A 279 -27.17 -19.69 12.40
C ILE A 279 -26.61 -19.50 13.81
N TYR A 280 -25.57 -20.25 14.18
CA TYR A 280 -24.93 -20.13 15.49
C TYR A 280 -24.39 -18.72 15.73
N LEU A 281 -23.64 -18.15 14.78
CA LEU A 281 -23.03 -16.82 14.91
C LEU A 281 -24.08 -15.70 14.92
N PHE A 282 -25.13 -15.79 14.09
CA PHE A 282 -26.19 -14.78 14.07
C PHE A 282 -27.00 -14.77 15.38
N ASN A 283 -27.21 -15.94 16.00
CA ASN A 283 -27.85 -16.02 17.30
C ASN A 283 -26.93 -15.51 18.42
N ARG A 284 -25.63 -15.83 18.38
CA ARG A 284 -24.64 -15.42 19.39
C ARG A 284 -24.52 -13.90 19.56
N TYR A 285 -24.66 -13.13 18.48
CA TYR A 285 -24.57 -11.66 18.48
C TYR A 285 -25.94 -10.95 18.39
N ASP A 286 -27.03 -11.68 18.63
CA ASP A 286 -28.43 -11.22 18.52
C ASP A 286 -28.74 -10.48 17.21
N ILE A 287 -28.09 -10.90 16.11
CA ILE A 287 -28.14 -10.21 14.81
C ILE A 287 -29.57 -10.26 14.25
N ASN A 288 -30.25 -11.40 14.42
CA ASN A 288 -31.61 -11.60 13.93
C ASN A 288 -32.60 -10.58 14.52
N ASN A 289 -32.53 -10.30 15.82
CA ASN A 289 -33.45 -9.35 16.47
C ASN A 289 -33.02 -7.89 16.26
N THR A 290 -31.72 -7.60 16.37
CA THR A 290 -31.17 -6.23 16.22
C THR A 290 -31.29 -5.72 14.78
N ALA A 291 -30.92 -6.52 13.78
CA ALA A 291 -31.05 -6.18 12.36
C ALA A 291 -32.43 -6.52 11.78
N LYS A 292 -33.31 -7.20 12.54
CA LYS A 292 -34.66 -7.65 12.11
C LYS A 292 -34.63 -8.65 10.94
N ILE A 293 -33.61 -9.50 10.88
CA ILE A 293 -33.52 -10.57 9.88
C ILE A 293 -34.50 -11.68 10.26
N ASP A 294 -35.34 -12.10 9.33
CA ASP A 294 -36.23 -13.24 9.56
C ASP A 294 -35.39 -14.53 9.67
N PRO A 295 -35.51 -15.30 10.77
CA PRO A 295 -34.87 -16.60 10.94
C PRO A 295 -34.99 -17.50 9.70
N ASN A 296 -36.19 -17.66 9.14
CA ASN A 296 -36.41 -18.55 7.99
C ASN A 296 -35.66 -18.04 6.75
N HIS A 297 -35.55 -16.72 6.59
CA HIS A 297 -34.77 -16.13 5.50
C HIS A 297 -33.29 -16.37 5.65
N LEU A 298 -32.75 -16.24 6.87
CA LEU A 298 -31.37 -16.61 7.16
C LEU A 298 -31.12 -18.09 6.87
N TRP A 299 -31.98 -18.99 7.37
CA TRP A 299 -31.85 -20.42 7.13
C TRP A 299 -31.86 -20.79 5.64
N ASN A 300 -32.82 -20.30 4.87
CA ASN A 300 -32.93 -20.64 3.45
C ASN A 300 -31.75 -20.08 2.65
N TRP A 301 -31.38 -18.80 2.86
CA TRP A 301 -30.23 -18.19 2.19
C TRP A 301 -28.91 -18.90 2.54
N SER A 302 -28.69 -19.22 3.81
CA SER A 302 -27.48 -19.91 4.27
C SER A 302 -27.38 -21.34 3.72
N ASN A 303 -28.51 -22.05 3.56
CA ASN A 303 -28.51 -23.36 2.89
C ASN A 303 -28.22 -23.24 1.39
N HIS A 304 -28.77 -22.23 0.70
CA HIS A 304 -28.44 -21.99 -0.70
C HIS A 304 -26.94 -21.72 -0.89
N ILE A 305 -26.35 -20.85 -0.06
CA ILE A 305 -24.90 -20.58 -0.05
C ILE A 305 -24.11 -21.88 0.21
N SER A 306 -24.41 -22.60 1.30
CA SER A 306 -23.72 -23.85 1.66
C SER A 306 -23.84 -24.95 0.58
N ALA A 307 -24.92 -24.95 -0.21
CA ALA A 307 -25.16 -25.97 -1.23
C ALA A 307 -24.54 -25.66 -2.61
N GLY A 308 -24.27 -24.38 -2.93
CA GLY A 308 -23.73 -23.98 -4.23
C GLY A 308 -22.19 -24.04 -4.35
N TYR A 309 -21.47 -24.23 -3.25
CA TYR A 309 -20.04 -24.49 -3.28
C TYR A 309 -19.73 -25.83 -3.99
N LYS A 310 -18.84 -25.77 -4.99
CA LYS A 310 -18.40 -26.95 -5.76
C LYS A 310 -17.42 -27.80 -4.95
N ASN A 311 -17.26 -29.06 -5.34
CA ASN A 311 -16.33 -30.00 -4.71
C ASN A 311 -14.89 -29.84 -5.24
N ASN A 312 -14.40 -28.59 -5.26
CA ASN A 312 -13.01 -28.30 -5.64
C ASN A 312 -12.05 -28.71 -4.51
N PRO A 313 -10.75 -28.97 -4.77
CA PRO A 313 -9.80 -29.34 -3.72
C PRO A 313 -9.70 -28.29 -2.59
N TYR A 314 -9.67 -27.00 -2.94
CA TYR A 314 -9.49 -25.86 -2.06
C TYR A 314 -10.74 -24.96 -1.99
N HIS A 315 -11.14 -24.27 -3.06
CA HIS A 315 -12.23 -23.28 -3.03
C HIS A 315 -13.60 -24.00 -2.99
N ASN A 316 -14.00 -24.44 -1.80
CA ASN A 316 -15.18 -25.27 -1.54
C ASN A 316 -15.84 -24.84 -0.21
N ASN A 317 -16.91 -25.55 0.20
CA ASN A 317 -17.67 -25.22 1.41
C ASN A 317 -16.84 -25.29 2.72
N VAL A 318 -15.78 -26.11 2.77
CA VAL A 318 -14.84 -26.16 3.91
C VAL A 318 -14.08 -24.83 4.01
N HIS A 319 -13.67 -24.27 2.88
CA HIS A 319 -12.89 -23.04 2.83
C HIS A 319 -13.77 -21.85 3.26
N ALA A 320 -14.97 -21.72 2.69
CA ALA A 320 -15.93 -20.71 3.10
C ALA A 320 -16.33 -20.78 4.59
N PHE A 321 -16.41 -21.99 5.15
CA PHE A 321 -16.53 -22.19 6.59
C PHE A 321 -15.31 -21.64 7.34
N ASP A 322 -14.09 -22.04 6.95
CA ASP A 322 -12.84 -21.64 7.62
C ASP A 322 -12.61 -20.12 7.56
N VAL A 323 -12.93 -19.47 6.44
CA VAL A 323 -12.88 -18.01 6.28
C VAL A 323 -13.91 -17.33 7.18
N THR A 324 -15.16 -17.83 7.22
CA THR A 324 -16.19 -17.30 8.12
C THR A 324 -15.79 -17.44 9.60
N GLN A 325 -15.18 -18.56 9.98
CA GLN A 325 -14.64 -18.79 11.32
C GLN A 325 -13.42 -17.90 11.61
N THR A 326 -12.56 -17.65 10.63
CA THR A 326 -11.36 -16.80 10.80
C THR A 326 -11.74 -15.33 10.95
N VAL A 327 -12.75 -14.87 10.19
CA VAL A 327 -13.39 -13.57 10.42
C VAL A 327 -13.96 -13.50 11.84
N HIS A 328 -14.64 -14.55 12.31
CA HIS A 328 -15.12 -14.60 13.70
C HIS A 328 -13.98 -14.49 14.73
N PHE A 329 -12.87 -15.22 14.56
CA PHE A 329 -11.67 -15.09 15.39
C PHE A 329 -11.13 -13.66 15.43
N PHE A 330 -11.01 -12.98 14.29
CA PHE A 330 -10.54 -11.58 14.24
C PHE A 330 -11.47 -10.61 14.98
N ILE A 331 -12.79 -10.77 14.84
CA ILE A 331 -13.73 -9.84 15.49
C ILE A 331 -13.87 -10.09 16.99
N GLN A 332 -13.83 -11.35 17.42
CA GLN A 332 -14.06 -11.78 18.79
C GLN A 332 -12.76 -11.83 19.60
N SER A 333 -11.84 -12.73 19.24
CA SER A 333 -10.64 -13.04 20.01
C SER A 333 -9.53 -12.00 19.83
N CYS A 334 -9.49 -11.36 18.66
CA CYS A 334 -8.60 -10.22 18.43
C CYS A 334 -9.27 -8.85 18.70
N GLU A 335 -10.50 -8.82 19.20
CA GLU A 335 -11.23 -7.62 19.65
C GLU A 335 -11.52 -6.55 18.56
N PHE A 336 -11.64 -6.93 17.28
CA PHE A 336 -12.01 -5.93 16.26
C PHE A 336 -13.42 -5.34 16.48
N ILE A 337 -14.33 -6.03 17.19
CA ILE A 337 -15.62 -5.45 17.64
C ILE A 337 -15.38 -4.16 18.46
N GLN A 338 -14.43 -4.18 19.39
CA GLN A 338 -14.09 -3.06 20.27
C GLN A 338 -13.24 -2.00 19.55
N VAL A 339 -12.29 -2.43 18.71
CA VAL A 339 -11.43 -1.53 17.91
C VAL A 339 -12.26 -0.65 16.97
N ALA A 340 -13.21 -1.25 16.25
CA ALA A 340 -14.02 -0.57 15.25
C ALA A 340 -15.41 -0.16 15.75
N GLU A 341 -15.79 -0.46 17.00
CA GLU A 341 -17.15 -0.26 17.50
C GLU A 341 -18.19 -0.88 16.54
N LEU A 342 -18.03 -2.18 16.26
CA LEU A 342 -18.95 -2.91 15.37
C LEU A 342 -20.30 -3.12 16.06
N ASN A 343 -21.37 -2.76 15.38
CA ASN A 343 -22.72 -3.16 15.78
C ASN A 343 -23.11 -4.53 15.17
N SER A 344 -24.16 -5.17 15.69
CA SER A 344 -24.59 -6.50 15.24
C SER A 344 -24.90 -6.61 13.73
N LEU A 345 -25.37 -5.53 13.10
CA LEU A 345 -25.56 -5.51 11.64
C LEU A 345 -24.22 -5.49 10.88
N GLU A 346 -23.23 -4.75 11.36
CA GLU A 346 -21.87 -4.77 10.78
C GLU A 346 -21.20 -6.13 10.94
N ILE A 347 -21.39 -6.79 12.09
CA ILE A 347 -20.95 -8.18 12.32
C ILE A 347 -21.64 -9.13 11.31
N GLY A 348 -22.96 -9.02 11.14
CA GLY A 348 -23.72 -9.83 10.19
C GLY A 348 -23.29 -9.61 8.73
N ILE A 349 -22.97 -8.37 8.35
CA ILE A 349 -22.39 -8.02 7.06
C ILE A 349 -21.07 -8.76 6.81
N MET A 350 -20.17 -8.80 7.80
CA MET A 350 -18.89 -9.50 7.65
C MET A 350 -19.08 -11.01 7.45
N TYR A 351 -20.02 -11.64 8.18
CA TYR A 351 -20.33 -13.05 8.00
C TYR A 351 -21.02 -13.37 6.66
N ILE A 352 -21.91 -12.49 6.17
CA ILE A 352 -22.54 -12.64 4.84
C ILE A 352 -21.49 -12.56 3.73
N ALA A 353 -20.57 -11.60 3.84
CA ALA A 353 -19.46 -11.47 2.88
C ALA A 353 -18.54 -12.70 2.94
N ALA A 354 -18.09 -13.11 4.14
CA ALA A 354 -17.24 -14.27 4.32
C ALA A 354 -17.85 -15.59 3.81
N ALA A 355 -19.13 -15.85 4.09
CA ALA A 355 -19.80 -17.05 3.60
C ALA A 355 -20.00 -17.05 2.08
N GLY A 356 -20.08 -15.86 1.46
CA GLY A 356 -20.36 -15.68 0.04
C GLY A 356 -19.16 -15.45 -0.87
N HIS A 357 -17.97 -15.18 -0.33
CA HIS A 357 -16.84 -14.62 -1.10
C HIS A 357 -16.34 -15.50 -2.27
N ASP A 358 -16.55 -16.81 -2.20
CA ASP A 358 -16.11 -17.81 -3.19
C ASP A 358 -17.29 -18.63 -3.78
N TYR A 359 -18.53 -18.17 -3.58
CA TYR A 359 -19.71 -18.96 -3.92
C TYR A 359 -19.75 -19.35 -5.41
N GLU A 360 -19.92 -20.64 -5.72
CA GLU A 360 -19.83 -21.24 -7.06
C GLU A 360 -18.45 -21.18 -7.75
N HIS A 361 -17.33 -20.92 -7.04
CA HIS A 361 -15.98 -20.92 -7.61
C HIS A 361 -15.71 -22.14 -8.51
N PRO A 362 -15.20 -21.98 -9.76
CA PRO A 362 -15.12 -23.06 -10.75
C PRO A 362 -13.91 -23.97 -10.61
N GLY A 363 -12.95 -23.65 -9.73
CA GLY A 363 -11.69 -24.38 -9.59
C GLY A 363 -10.52 -23.77 -10.40
N PHE A 364 -10.72 -22.58 -10.97
CA PHE A 364 -9.75 -21.89 -11.83
C PHE A 364 -9.72 -20.39 -11.51
N ASN A 365 -8.54 -19.77 -11.58
CA ASN A 365 -8.35 -18.35 -11.28
C ASN A 365 -8.82 -17.39 -12.39
N ASN A 366 -8.92 -16.10 -12.06
CA ASN A 366 -9.27 -15.03 -13.01
C ASN A 366 -8.41 -15.04 -14.32
N PRO A 367 -7.06 -15.15 -14.28
CA PRO A 367 -6.24 -15.32 -15.48
C PRO A 367 -6.68 -16.45 -16.42
N PHE A 368 -7.00 -17.64 -15.87
CA PHE A 368 -7.47 -18.78 -16.66
C PHE A 368 -8.78 -18.43 -17.38
N LEU A 369 -9.75 -17.88 -16.65
CA LEU A 369 -11.06 -17.53 -17.22
C LEU A 369 -10.95 -16.51 -18.35
N VAL A 370 -10.06 -15.53 -18.24
CA VAL A 370 -9.79 -14.54 -19.30
C VAL A 370 -9.10 -15.19 -20.50
N ASN A 371 -8.02 -15.94 -20.28
CA ASN A 371 -7.26 -16.62 -21.34
C ASN A 371 -8.11 -17.66 -22.09
N SER A 372 -8.98 -18.39 -21.38
CA SER A 372 -9.91 -19.37 -21.95
C SER A 372 -11.18 -18.75 -22.54
N LYS A 373 -11.38 -17.42 -22.41
CA LYS A 373 -12.62 -16.70 -22.79
C LYS A 373 -13.88 -17.31 -22.17
N GLY A 374 -13.80 -17.66 -20.88
CA GLY A 374 -14.91 -18.23 -20.12
C GLY A 374 -16.09 -17.27 -19.96
N GLU A 375 -17.28 -17.83 -19.73
CA GLU A 375 -18.54 -17.09 -19.62
C GLU A 375 -18.50 -15.97 -18.56
N LEU A 376 -17.85 -16.22 -17.41
CA LEU A 376 -17.68 -15.21 -16.36
C LEU A 376 -16.78 -14.05 -16.82
N ALA A 377 -15.67 -14.33 -17.51
CA ALA A 377 -14.78 -13.30 -18.02
C ALA A 377 -15.47 -12.40 -19.05
N ILE A 378 -16.28 -12.98 -19.95
CA ILE A 378 -17.12 -12.24 -20.90
C ILE A 378 -18.17 -11.41 -20.14
N SER A 379 -18.88 -12.01 -19.18
CA SER A 379 -19.95 -11.35 -18.41
C SER A 379 -19.45 -10.14 -17.63
N TYR A 380 -18.25 -10.23 -17.04
CA TYR A 380 -17.65 -9.18 -16.20
C TYR A 380 -16.55 -8.38 -16.90
N ASN A 381 -16.41 -8.54 -18.22
CA ASN A 381 -15.50 -7.77 -19.08
C ASN A 381 -14.04 -7.80 -18.57
N ASP A 382 -13.56 -8.99 -18.23
CA ASP A 382 -12.21 -9.29 -17.73
C ASP A 382 -11.82 -8.60 -16.40
N LYS A 383 -12.77 -8.00 -15.67
CA LYS A 383 -12.53 -7.29 -14.40
C LYS A 383 -13.06 -8.10 -13.22
N SER A 384 -12.15 -8.63 -12.41
CA SER A 384 -12.46 -9.49 -11.25
C SER A 384 -13.64 -10.46 -11.51
N PRO A 385 -13.60 -11.31 -12.57
CA PRO A 385 -14.76 -12.11 -12.96
C PRO A 385 -15.34 -13.01 -11.88
N LEU A 386 -14.48 -13.60 -11.04
CA LEU A 386 -14.87 -14.44 -9.92
C LEU A 386 -15.59 -13.62 -8.84
N GLU A 387 -14.95 -12.58 -8.34
CA GLU A 387 -15.41 -11.78 -7.21
C GLU A 387 -16.69 -11.02 -7.55
N ASN A 388 -16.86 -10.60 -8.82
CA ASN A 388 -18.14 -10.09 -9.30
C ASN A 388 -19.23 -11.17 -9.37
N HIS A 389 -18.90 -12.42 -9.75
CA HIS A 389 -19.85 -13.54 -9.71
C HIS A 389 -20.29 -13.89 -8.29
N HIS A 390 -19.33 -13.99 -7.36
CA HIS A 390 -19.56 -14.28 -5.96
C HIS A 390 -20.45 -13.20 -5.31
N SER A 391 -20.09 -11.94 -5.51
CA SER A 391 -20.84 -10.76 -5.07
C SER A 391 -22.25 -10.70 -5.70
N PHE A 392 -22.39 -10.93 -7.01
CA PHE A 392 -23.69 -11.02 -7.68
C PHE A 392 -24.57 -12.11 -7.05
N SER A 393 -24.02 -13.31 -6.87
CA SER A 393 -24.73 -14.50 -6.42
C SER A 393 -25.27 -14.36 -5.00
N VAL A 394 -24.51 -13.75 -4.08
CA VAL A 394 -24.95 -13.43 -2.71
C VAL A 394 -26.31 -12.72 -2.71
N PHE A 395 -26.50 -11.73 -3.58
CA PHE A 395 -27.77 -10.99 -3.67
C PHE A 395 -28.80 -11.64 -4.59
N TYR A 396 -28.36 -12.36 -5.63
CA TYR A 396 -29.27 -13.15 -6.46
C TYR A 396 -30.01 -14.20 -5.62
N LEU A 397 -29.32 -14.86 -4.68
CA LEU A 397 -29.95 -15.77 -3.73
C LEU A 397 -30.95 -15.08 -2.80
N MET A 398 -30.75 -13.80 -2.46
CA MET A 398 -31.75 -13.01 -1.71
C MET A 398 -33.02 -12.67 -2.53
N THR A 399 -33.04 -12.95 -3.84
CA THR A 399 -34.25 -12.85 -4.67
C THR A 399 -35.08 -14.14 -4.71
N LYS A 400 -34.55 -15.25 -4.17
CA LYS A 400 -35.28 -16.52 -4.05
C LYS A 400 -36.33 -16.45 -2.95
N ASP A 401 -37.36 -17.28 -3.08
CA ASP A 401 -38.47 -17.33 -2.14
C ASP A 401 -37.97 -17.51 -0.70
N ASN A 402 -38.50 -16.69 0.20
CA ASN A 402 -38.18 -16.69 1.62
C ASN A 402 -36.67 -16.71 1.93
N SER A 403 -35.82 -16.02 1.15
CA SER A 403 -34.35 -15.97 1.33
C SER A 403 -33.80 -14.54 1.45
N ASN A 404 -34.66 -13.52 1.49
CA ASN A 404 -34.25 -12.12 1.51
C ASN A 404 -33.88 -11.67 2.94
N LEU A 405 -32.59 -11.66 3.27
CA LEU A 405 -32.11 -11.22 4.59
C LEU A 405 -32.52 -9.77 4.92
N PHE A 406 -32.72 -8.95 3.90
CA PHE A 406 -32.90 -7.50 4.03
C PHE A 406 -34.38 -7.07 4.03
N THR A 407 -35.36 -7.98 4.15
CA THR A 407 -36.79 -7.64 4.10
C THR A 407 -37.15 -6.42 4.97
N ASN A 408 -36.74 -6.45 6.25
CA ASN A 408 -37.15 -5.48 7.28
C ASN A 408 -36.16 -4.31 7.48
N PHE A 409 -35.08 -4.23 6.70
CA PHE A 409 -34.08 -3.18 6.80
C PHE A 409 -34.63 -1.82 6.29
N SER A 410 -34.14 -0.70 6.82
CA SER A 410 -34.44 0.61 6.23
C SER A 410 -33.79 0.75 4.84
N LYS A 411 -34.27 1.68 3.99
CA LYS A 411 -33.66 1.91 2.66
C LYS A 411 -32.16 2.22 2.74
N GLU A 412 -31.74 2.92 3.79
CA GLU A 412 -30.35 3.29 4.03
C GLU A 412 -29.52 2.09 4.49
N ASP A 413 -30.06 1.25 5.39
CA ASP A 413 -29.37 0.03 5.83
C ASP A 413 -29.24 -0.97 4.69
N LYS A 414 -30.26 -1.13 3.84
CA LYS A 414 -30.17 -1.98 2.63
C LYS A 414 -29.05 -1.50 1.69
N LYS A 415 -28.96 -0.18 1.48
CA LYS A 415 -27.91 0.43 0.63
C LYS A 415 -26.53 0.17 1.22
N LYS A 416 -26.30 0.57 2.49
CA LYS A 416 -25.00 0.41 3.18
C LYS A 416 -24.57 -1.04 3.31
N SER A 417 -25.49 -1.95 3.65
CA SER A 417 -25.19 -3.38 3.77
C SER A 417 -24.78 -3.95 2.41
N ARG A 418 -25.52 -3.62 1.34
CA ARG A 418 -25.17 -4.03 -0.02
C ARG A 418 -23.80 -3.48 -0.44
N GLU A 419 -23.56 -2.20 -0.26
CA GLU A 419 -22.31 -1.52 -0.61
C GLU A 419 -21.10 -2.16 0.09
N ARG A 420 -21.21 -2.42 1.41
CA ARG A 420 -20.16 -3.08 2.19
C ARG A 420 -19.89 -4.51 1.78
N ILE A 421 -20.93 -5.34 1.62
CA ILE A 421 -20.76 -6.75 1.20
C ILE A 421 -20.12 -6.81 -0.20
N ILE A 422 -20.56 -5.95 -1.14
CA ILE A 422 -19.95 -5.86 -2.48
C ILE A 422 -18.47 -5.52 -2.36
N ASN A 423 -18.13 -4.46 -1.63
CA ASN A 423 -16.74 -4.01 -1.51
C ASN A 423 -15.88 -5.08 -0.83
N MET A 424 -16.34 -5.67 0.29
CA MET A 424 -15.61 -6.72 1.00
C MET A 424 -15.27 -7.90 0.08
N ILE A 425 -16.21 -8.39 -0.73
CA ILE A 425 -15.97 -9.49 -1.68
C ILE A 425 -15.08 -9.05 -2.84
N LEU A 426 -15.26 -7.85 -3.41
CA LEU A 426 -14.39 -7.37 -4.49
C LEU A 426 -12.93 -7.15 -4.04
N HIS A 427 -12.71 -6.89 -2.76
CA HIS A 427 -11.39 -6.74 -2.16
C HIS A 427 -10.74 -8.06 -1.70
N THR A 428 -11.32 -9.23 -2.02
CA THR A 428 -10.59 -10.51 -1.96
C THR A 428 -9.83 -10.83 -3.25
N ASP A 429 -10.08 -10.10 -4.35
CA ASP A 429 -9.31 -10.27 -5.60
C ASP A 429 -7.83 -10.00 -5.36
N ASN A 430 -7.02 -11.02 -5.60
CA ASN A 430 -5.56 -10.93 -5.46
C ASN A 430 -4.93 -9.85 -6.37
N ALA A 431 -5.63 -9.41 -7.43
CA ALA A 431 -5.24 -8.26 -8.26
C ALA A 431 -5.16 -6.94 -7.50
N VAL A 432 -5.95 -6.74 -6.44
CA VAL A 432 -5.97 -5.49 -5.66
C VAL A 432 -5.15 -5.55 -4.36
N HIS A 433 -4.69 -6.73 -3.94
CA HIS A 433 -3.94 -6.98 -2.71
C HIS A 433 -2.90 -5.90 -2.39
N PHE A 434 -1.97 -5.64 -3.32
CA PHE A 434 -0.87 -4.70 -3.07
C PHE A 434 -1.32 -3.23 -3.04
N SER A 435 -2.30 -2.85 -3.87
CA SER A 435 -2.88 -1.50 -3.84
C SER A 435 -3.66 -1.23 -2.56
N ASP A 436 -4.41 -2.22 -2.07
CA ASP A 436 -5.15 -2.11 -0.81
C ASP A 436 -4.22 -2.09 0.40
N LEU A 437 -3.17 -2.92 0.38
CA LEU A 437 -2.12 -2.91 1.40
C LEU A 437 -1.38 -1.55 1.44
N ALA A 438 -1.07 -0.97 0.29
CA ALA A 438 -0.47 0.35 0.19
C ALA A 438 -1.43 1.45 0.68
N MET A 439 -2.71 1.38 0.30
CA MET A 439 -3.75 2.31 0.76
C MET A 439 -3.95 2.24 2.27
N LEU A 440 -4.02 1.03 2.86
CA LEU A 440 -4.15 0.81 4.29
C LEU A 440 -2.93 1.34 5.06
N LYS A 441 -1.70 1.04 4.60
CA LYS A 441 -0.46 1.61 5.17
C LYS A 441 -0.46 3.13 5.12
N GLY A 442 -0.87 3.73 3.99
CA GLY A 442 -0.99 5.18 3.83
C GLY A 442 -2.03 5.80 4.77
N ARG A 443 -3.16 5.14 4.98
CA ARG A 443 -4.19 5.57 5.95
C ARG A 443 -3.70 5.46 7.40
N GLN A 444 -3.00 4.39 7.78
CA GLN A 444 -2.43 4.22 9.12
C GLN A 444 -1.34 5.26 9.46
N GLN A 445 -0.62 5.77 8.46
CA GLN A 445 0.37 6.83 8.66
C GLN A 445 -0.27 8.23 8.86
N ALA A 446 -1.56 8.39 8.57
CA ALA A 446 -2.25 9.65 8.79
C ALA A 446 -2.62 9.83 10.28
N GLN A 447 -2.43 11.04 10.80
CA GLN A 447 -2.77 11.41 12.18
C GLN A 447 -4.25 11.21 12.55
N ASP A 448 -5.11 11.05 11.54
CA ASP A 448 -6.56 10.93 11.65
C ASP A 448 -7.09 9.53 11.30
N PHE A 449 -6.23 8.51 11.32
CA PHE A 449 -6.64 7.11 11.16
C PHE A 449 -7.70 6.73 12.20
N ASN A 450 -8.86 6.26 11.76
CA ASN A 450 -9.98 5.96 12.64
C ASN A 450 -10.79 4.73 12.16
N PRO A 451 -10.47 3.51 12.64
CA PRO A 451 -11.17 2.28 12.27
C PRO A 451 -12.62 2.21 12.77
N LYS A 452 -13.06 3.18 13.61
CA LYS A 452 -14.44 3.27 14.10
C LYS A 452 -15.37 4.00 13.14
N ASN A 453 -14.82 4.76 12.19
CA ASN A 453 -15.57 5.61 11.29
C ASN A 453 -15.04 5.52 9.86
N LYS A 454 -14.34 6.55 9.36
CA LYS A 454 -13.96 6.66 7.95
C LYS A 454 -12.98 5.60 7.44
N ASP A 455 -12.23 4.95 8.34
CA ASP A 455 -11.33 3.85 8.00
C ASP A 455 -11.90 2.47 8.40
N LYS A 456 -13.17 2.40 8.84
CA LYS A 456 -13.84 1.14 9.21
C LYS A 456 -13.90 0.17 8.02
N ASP A 457 -14.38 0.64 6.88
CA ASP A 457 -14.64 -0.23 5.72
C ASP A 457 -13.34 -0.81 5.14
N ILE A 458 -12.25 -0.04 5.05
CA ILE A 458 -10.93 -0.55 4.62
C ILE A 458 -10.37 -1.58 5.62
N CYS A 459 -10.62 -1.43 6.92
CA CYS A 459 -10.24 -2.43 7.92
C CYS A 459 -11.08 -3.70 7.79
N MET A 460 -12.39 -3.59 7.54
CA MET A 460 -13.28 -4.74 7.30
C MET A 460 -12.86 -5.53 6.04
N ASN A 461 -12.57 -4.83 4.94
CA ASN A 461 -12.07 -5.43 3.70
C ASN A 461 -10.76 -6.19 3.93
N ALA A 462 -9.78 -5.54 4.58
CA ALA A 462 -8.48 -6.14 4.88
C ALA A 462 -8.59 -7.39 5.77
N LEU A 463 -9.55 -7.43 6.70
CA LEU A 463 -9.80 -8.60 7.54
C LEU A 463 -10.46 -9.76 6.82
N LEU A 464 -11.39 -9.51 5.88
CA LEU A 464 -11.91 -10.60 5.06
C LEU A 464 -10.81 -11.17 4.16
N HIS A 465 -10.05 -10.30 3.48
CA HIS A 465 -8.94 -10.76 2.63
C HIS A 465 -7.87 -11.52 3.43
N ALA A 466 -7.52 -11.05 4.63
CA ALA A 466 -6.61 -11.78 5.52
C ALA A 466 -7.18 -13.13 6.01
N ALA A 467 -8.49 -13.24 6.18
CA ALA A 467 -9.16 -14.49 6.57
C ALA A 467 -9.14 -15.52 5.43
N ASP A 468 -9.38 -15.07 4.20
CA ASP A 468 -9.27 -15.85 2.97
C ASP A 468 -7.85 -16.43 2.80
N ILE A 469 -6.82 -15.58 2.86
CA ILE A 469 -5.41 -16.03 2.75
C ILE A 469 -4.79 -16.51 4.07
N SER A 470 -5.60 -16.91 5.06
CA SER A 470 -5.15 -17.18 6.43
C SER A 470 -4.37 -18.49 6.64
N ASN A 471 -4.34 -19.40 5.66
CA ASN A 471 -3.78 -20.75 5.84
C ASN A 471 -2.34 -20.78 6.40
N PRO A 472 -1.40 -19.91 5.98
CA PRO A 472 -0.05 -19.90 6.53
C PRO A 472 0.02 -19.36 7.97
N TYR A 473 -1.05 -18.73 8.46
CA TYR A 473 -1.22 -18.31 9.85
C TYR A 473 -1.85 -19.39 10.74
N LYS A 474 -2.62 -20.35 10.19
CA LYS A 474 -3.25 -21.44 10.96
C LYS A 474 -2.21 -22.40 11.59
N PRO A 475 -2.53 -23.12 12.68
CA PRO A 475 -1.67 -24.16 13.21
C PRO A 475 -1.22 -25.16 12.15
N TRP A 476 0.01 -25.67 12.29
CA TRP A 476 0.70 -26.43 11.25
C TRP A 476 -0.13 -27.52 10.56
N ASP A 477 -0.88 -28.32 11.32
CA ASP A 477 -1.62 -29.45 10.74
C ASP A 477 -2.80 -28.99 9.86
N ILE A 478 -3.39 -27.83 10.19
CA ILE A 478 -4.40 -27.16 9.35
C ILE A 478 -3.72 -26.49 8.15
N CYS A 479 -2.65 -25.73 8.39
CA CYS A 479 -1.84 -25.07 7.36
C CYS A 479 -1.41 -26.06 6.27
N LYS A 480 -0.81 -27.20 6.65
CA LYS A 480 -0.31 -28.23 5.73
C LYS A 480 -1.41 -28.84 4.87
N VAL A 481 -2.58 -29.14 5.45
CA VAL A 481 -3.71 -29.70 4.69
C VAL A 481 -4.27 -28.66 3.71
N TRP A 482 -4.37 -27.39 4.10
CA TRP A 482 -4.76 -26.31 3.17
C TRP A 482 -3.74 -26.11 2.04
N THR A 483 -2.44 -26.13 2.34
CA THR A 483 -1.39 -26.09 1.31
C THR A 483 -1.53 -27.26 0.33
N GLN A 484 -1.75 -28.49 0.81
CA GLN A 484 -1.96 -29.65 -0.07
C GLN A 484 -3.18 -29.46 -0.98
N LYS A 485 -4.27 -28.89 -0.45
CA LYS A 485 -5.49 -28.59 -1.19
C LYS A 485 -5.29 -27.52 -2.27
N VAL A 486 -4.69 -26.37 -1.93
CA VAL A 486 -4.48 -25.29 -2.91
C VAL A 486 -3.49 -25.69 -4.00
N MET A 487 -2.41 -26.40 -3.65
CA MET A 487 -1.48 -26.93 -4.64
C MET A 487 -2.16 -27.93 -5.57
N GLN A 488 -3.03 -28.81 -5.06
CA GLN A 488 -3.78 -29.74 -5.91
C GLN A 488 -4.74 -29.02 -6.86
N GLU A 489 -5.36 -27.92 -6.44
CA GLU A 489 -6.24 -27.13 -7.32
C GLU A 489 -5.44 -26.37 -8.39
N PHE A 490 -4.33 -25.72 -8.01
CA PHE A 490 -3.41 -25.09 -8.96
C PHE A 490 -2.87 -26.09 -9.98
N TRP A 491 -2.52 -27.31 -9.56
CA TRP A 491 -2.04 -28.35 -10.48
C TRP A 491 -3.13 -28.91 -11.39
N ASN A 492 -4.39 -28.96 -10.94
CA ASN A 492 -5.51 -29.29 -11.82
C ASN A 492 -5.74 -28.19 -12.87
N GLN A 493 -5.62 -26.91 -12.48
CA GLN A 493 -5.64 -25.80 -13.43
C GLN A 493 -4.48 -25.90 -14.44
N GLY A 494 -3.26 -26.16 -13.98
CA GLY A 494 -2.08 -26.22 -14.85
C GLY A 494 -2.13 -27.37 -15.87
N ASP A 495 -2.75 -28.49 -15.53
CA ASP A 495 -2.99 -29.58 -16.48
C ASP A 495 -4.06 -29.19 -17.52
N GLU A 496 -5.17 -28.57 -17.10
CA GLU A 496 -6.21 -28.05 -18.00
C GLU A 496 -5.67 -26.94 -18.94
N GLU A 497 -4.77 -26.08 -18.46
CA GLU A 497 -4.05 -25.09 -19.28
C GLU A 497 -3.22 -25.79 -20.37
N LYS A 498 -2.48 -26.85 -20.03
CA LYS A 498 -1.71 -27.65 -21.00
C LYS A 498 -2.62 -28.32 -22.03
N GLU A 499 -3.71 -28.96 -21.61
CA GLU A 499 -4.68 -29.61 -22.51
C GLU A 499 -5.31 -28.60 -23.50
N ARG A 500 -5.57 -27.38 -23.05
CA ARG A 500 -6.12 -26.29 -23.88
C ARG A 500 -5.07 -25.51 -24.69
N ASN A 501 -3.79 -25.86 -24.59
CA ASN A 501 -2.66 -25.11 -25.19
C ASN A 501 -2.63 -23.63 -24.75
N LEU A 502 -3.01 -23.35 -23.51
CA LEU A 502 -2.89 -22.05 -22.86
C LEU A 502 -1.50 -21.92 -22.20
N PRO A 503 -0.98 -20.69 -22.00
CA PRO A 503 0.18 -20.47 -21.15
C PRO A 503 -0.11 -20.97 -19.72
N VAL A 504 0.74 -21.86 -19.21
CA VAL A 504 0.57 -22.39 -17.85
C VAL A 504 0.84 -21.29 -16.83
N SER A 505 -0.11 -21.08 -15.92
CA SER A 505 -0.02 -20.08 -14.86
C SER A 505 1.13 -20.40 -13.91
N TYR A 506 1.78 -19.37 -13.38
CA TYR A 506 2.86 -19.54 -12.42
C TYR A 506 2.36 -20.29 -11.16
N LEU A 507 3.19 -21.17 -10.60
CA LEU A 507 2.85 -22.19 -9.57
C LEU A 507 1.88 -23.31 -9.99
N CYS A 508 1.21 -23.22 -11.13
CA CYS A 508 0.23 -24.23 -11.57
C CYS A 508 0.89 -25.47 -12.20
N ASP A 509 2.18 -25.42 -12.57
CA ASP A 509 2.89 -26.61 -13.05
C ASP A 509 3.45 -27.47 -11.90
N ARG A 510 2.89 -28.68 -11.76
CA ARG A 510 3.32 -29.73 -10.80
C ARG A 510 4.74 -30.25 -11.03
N TYR A 511 5.35 -29.99 -12.17
CA TYR A 511 6.70 -30.43 -12.53
C TYR A 511 7.78 -29.34 -12.41
N THR A 512 7.41 -28.11 -12.03
CA THR A 512 8.39 -27.02 -11.78
C THR A 512 8.28 -26.40 -10.38
N THR A 513 7.20 -26.69 -9.64
CA THR A 513 6.87 -25.99 -8.38
C THR A 513 7.29 -26.78 -7.14
N ASN A 514 8.30 -26.30 -6.41
CA ASN A 514 8.60 -26.78 -5.06
C ASN A 514 7.64 -26.14 -4.04
N THR A 515 6.78 -26.96 -3.42
CA THR A 515 5.74 -26.50 -2.47
C THR A 515 6.31 -25.76 -1.27
N ALA A 516 7.39 -26.22 -0.65
CA ALA A 516 7.98 -25.56 0.52
C ALA A 516 8.50 -24.15 0.19
N LYS A 517 9.26 -24.00 -0.90
CA LYS A 517 9.76 -22.70 -1.36
C LYS A 517 8.60 -21.76 -1.74
N CYS A 518 7.56 -22.29 -2.38
CA CYS A 518 6.32 -21.57 -2.67
C CYS A 518 5.66 -21.02 -1.38
N GLN A 519 5.44 -21.85 -0.36
CA GLN A 519 4.81 -21.39 0.90
C GLN A 519 5.67 -20.37 1.66
N ILE A 520 7.00 -20.52 1.64
CA ILE A 520 7.91 -19.54 2.24
C ILE A 520 7.78 -18.17 1.55
N GLY A 521 7.80 -18.14 0.22
CA GLY A 521 7.61 -16.91 -0.55
C GLY A 521 6.23 -16.28 -0.33
N PHE A 522 5.18 -17.10 -0.26
CA PHE A 522 3.82 -16.62 0.00
C PHE A 522 3.70 -15.95 1.38
N ILE A 523 4.30 -16.55 2.42
CA ILE A 523 4.40 -15.94 3.75
C ILE A 523 5.14 -14.60 3.65
N ASP A 524 6.34 -14.58 3.09
CA ASP A 524 7.25 -13.43 3.15
C ASP A 524 6.76 -12.22 2.34
N PHE A 525 6.18 -12.45 1.16
CA PHE A 525 5.87 -11.38 0.20
C PHE A 525 4.40 -10.97 0.13
N VAL A 526 3.47 -11.79 0.66
CA VAL A 526 2.02 -11.54 0.57
C VAL A 526 1.35 -11.56 1.96
N VAL A 527 1.39 -12.71 2.66
CA VAL A 527 0.55 -12.88 3.86
C VAL A 527 1.11 -12.13 5.07
N PHE A 528 2.40 -12.27 5.38
CA PHE A 528 3.00 -11.59 6.53
C PHE A 528 2.95 -10.04 6.40
N PRO A 529 3.24 -9.41 5.24
CA PRO A 529 3.11 -7.97 5.08
C PRO A 529 1.69 -7.42 5.31
N LEU A 530 0.65 -8.20 4.97
CA LEU A 530 -0.76 -7.86 5.27
C LEU A 530 -1.02 -7.98 6.77
N TYR A 531 -0.65 -9.09 7.39
CA TYR A 531 -0.86 -9.36 8.81
C TYR A 531 -0.09 -8.39 9.74
N ASP A 532 1.15 -8.01 9.41
CA ASP A 532 1.92 -6.94 10.10
C ASP A 532 1.20 -5.57 10.01
N THR A 533 0.50 -5.33 8.90
CA THR A 533 -0.29 -4.10 8.73
C THR A 533 -1.58 -4.17 9.55
N ILE A 534 -2.21 -5.34 9.66
CA ILE A 534 -3.43 -5.55 10.45
C ILE A 534 -3.15 -5.49 11.96
N ASN A 535 -2.04 -6.08 12.43
CA ASN A 535 -1.64 -6.08 13.84
C ASN A 535 -1.56 -4.66 14.44
N LYS A 536 -1.27 -3.63 13.63
CA LYS A 536 -1.21 -2.22 14.07
C LYS A 536 -2.55 -1.65 14.55
N PHE A 537 -3.69 -2.17 14.08
CA PHE A 537 -5.01 -1.82 14.63
C PHE A 537 -5.63 -2.93 15.48
N ILE A 538 -5.10 -4.15 15.39
CA ILE A 538 -5.53 -5.33 16.17
C ILE A 538 -4.29 -5.94 16.85
N PRO A 539 -3.81 -5.34 17.96
CA PRO A 539 -2.55 -5.75 18.58
C PRO A 539 -2.61 -7.12 19.29
N LYS A 540 -3.82 -7.68 19.48
CA LYS A 540 -4.03 -9.04 20.01
C LYS A 540 -3.77 -10.16 19.00
N LEU A 541 -3.59 -9.82 17.72
CA LEU A 541 -3.24 -10.78 16.67
C LEU A 541 -1.76 -11.18 16.82
N ASP A 542 -1.47 -12.27 17.54
CA ASP A 542 -0.12 -12.83 17.61
C ASP A 542 0.33 -13.29 16.22
N LEU A 543 1.52 -12.86 15.78
CA LEU A 543 2.11 -13.21 14.49
C LEU A 543 3.15 -14.35 14.58
N GLY A 544 3.44 -14.85 15.79
CA GLY A 544 4.48 -15.85 16.03
C GLY A 544 4.31 -17.14 15.24
N ASN A 545 3.07 -17.55 14.93
CA ASN A 545 2.82 -18.79 14.19
C ASN A 545 3.32 -18.76 12.73
N PHE A 546 3.48 -17.59 12.11
CA PHE A 546 4.15 -17.49 10.80
C PHE A 546 5.60 -17.97 10.87
N ALA A 547 6.34 -17.62 11.93
CA ALA A 547 7.72 -18.07 12.10
C ALA A 547 7.80 -19.59 12.33
N LEU A 548 6.84 -20.16 13.08
CA LEU A 548 6.74 -21.60 13.31
C LEU A 548 6.45 -22.37 12.01
N ASN A 549 5.46 -21.94 11.23
CA ASN A 549 5.11 -22.57 9.96
C ASN A 549 6.22 -22.38 8.91
N LYS A 550 6.81 -21.17 8.81
CA LYS A 550 7.96 -20.91 7.92
C LYS A 550 9.14 -21.84 8.24
N LYS A 551 9.46 -22.03 9.52
CA LYS A 551 10.51 -22.99 9.93
C LYS A 551 10.20 -24.41 9.44
N LYS A 552 8.97 -24.90 9.65
CA LYS A 552 8.56 -26.23 9.19
C LYS A 552 8.55 -26.37 7.66
N TRP A 553 8.23 -25.31 6.92
CA TRP A 553 8.39 -25.30 5.47
C TRP A 553 9.86 -25.34 5.06
N THR A 554 10.76 -24.63 5.74
CA THR A 554 12.21 -24.71 5.50
C THR A 554 12.76 -26.11 5.72
N GLU A 555 12.32 -26.79 6.79
CA GLU A 555 12.66 -28.19 7.10
C GLU A 555 12.15 -29.19 6.03
N LEU A 556 11.22 -28.78 5.16
CA LEU A 556 10.65 -29.60 4.07
C LEU A 556 11.16 -29.23 2.68
N ILE A 557 12.11 -28.28 2.54
CA ILE A 557 12.63 -27.87 1.22
C ILE A 557 13.20 -29.07 0.45
N ASP A 558 14.13 -29.80 1.07
CA ASP A 558 14.84 -30.92 0.44
C ASP A 558 13.88 -32.06 0.05
N PHE A 559 12.91 -32.37 0.92
CA PHE A 559 11.83 -33.32 0.63
C PHE A 559 11.04 -32.95 -0.63
N TYR A 560 10.67 -31.68 -0.79
CA TYR A 560 9.99 -31.20 -2.01
C TYR A 560 10.93 -31.01 -3.21
N GLU A 561 12.25 -30.98 -3.04
CA GLU A 561 13.19 -31.08 -4.16
C GLU A 561 13.32 -32.51 -4.67
N GLU A 562 13.31 -33.50 -3.78
CA GLU A 562 13.31 -34.92 -4.14
C GLU A 562 11.99 -35.35 -4.79
N ASP A 563 10.85 -34.97 -4.22
CA ASP A 563 9.52 -35.18 -4.81
C ASP A 563 9.41 -34.58 -6.23
N LEU A 564 9.96 -33.37 -6.44
CA LEU A 564 9.98 -32.73 -7.76
C LEU A 564 10.85 -33.51 -8.76
N LYS A 565 12.06 -33.95 -8.37
CA LYS A 565 12.94 -34.79 -9.20
C LYS A 565 12.24 -36.11 -9.58
N MET A 566 11.61 -36.77 -8.62
CA MET A 566 10.87 -38.02 -8.84
C MET A 566 9.71 -37.84 -9.82
N LYS A 567 8.95 -36.74 -9.73
CA LYS A 567 7.87 -36.41 -10.66
C LYS A 567 8.38 -36.17 -12.09
N ILE A 568 9.48 -35.45 -12.24
CA ILE A 568 10.12 -35.22 -13.56
C ILE A 568 10.60 -36.53 -14.17
N GLU A 569 11.30 -37.38 -13.40
CA GLU A 569 11.72 -38.70 -13.88
C GLU A 569 10.55 -39.60 -14.31
N GLN A 570 9.41 -39.53 -13.61
CA GLN A 570 8.20 -40.28 -13.98
C GLN A 570 7.59 -39.75 -15.28
N LEU A 571 7.56 -38.43 -15.47
CA LEU A 571 7.10 -37.79 -16.71
C LEU A 571 7.97 -38.19 -17.90
N GLU A 572 9.30 -38.07 -17.79
CA GLU A 572 10.24 -38.48 -18.86
C GLU A 572 10.08 -39.95 -19.24
N LYS A 573 9.89 -40.84 -18.25
CA LYS A 573 9.62 -42.27 -18.49
C LYS A 573 8.29 -42.48 -19.21
N ALA A 574 7.24 -41.75 -18.85
CA ALA A 574 5.93 -41.83 -19.50
C ALA A 574 5.97 -41.31 -20.96
N GLU A 575 6.60 -40.17 -21.20
CA GLU A 575 6.77 -39.60 -22.55
C GLU A 575 7.58 -40.53 -23.46
N LYS A 576 8.68 -41.10 -22.97
CA LYS A 576 9.51 -42.05 -23.71
C LYS A 576 8.75 -43.33 -24.06
N ASN A 577 7.91 -43.83 -23.15
CA ASN A 577 7.00 -44.96 -23.43
C ASN A 577 5.95 -44.62 -24.49
N LEU A 578 5.41 -43.39 -24.49
CA LEU A 578 4.44 -42.91 -25.48
C LEU A 578 5.08 -42.71 -26.87
N GLN A 579 6.33 -42.26 -26.93
CA GLN A 579 7.09 -42.18 -28.18
C GLN A 579 7.38 -43.58 -28.75
N ASN A 580 7.79 -44.52 -27.89
CA ASN A 580 8.05 -45.90 -28.30
C ASN A 580 6.80 -46.61 -28.81
N SER A 581 5.63 -46.40 -28.19
CA SER A 581 4.37 -47.00 -28.67
C SER A 581 3.89 -46.40 -29.98
N LYS A 582 4.05 -45.08 -30.19
CA LYS A 582 3.77 -44.40 -31.46
C LYS A 582 4.74 -44.79 -32.59
N ALA A 583 5.95 -45.25 -32.26
CA ALA A 583 6.92 -45.76 -33.24
C ALA A 583 6.72 -47.25 -33.59
N GLN A 584 5.79 -47.93 -32.91
CA GLN A 584 5.41 -49.34 -33.15
C GLN A 584 4.04 -49.48 -33.84
N GLN A 585 3.38 -48.37 -34.16
CA GLN A 585 2.14 -48.26 -34.94
C GLN A 585 2.44 -47.68 -36.33
#